data_AF-A0ABD4T9K1-F1
#
_entry.id   AF-A0ABD4T9K1-F1
#
_cell.length_a   1.000
_cell.length_b   1.000
_cell.length_c   1.000
_cell.angle_alpha   90.00
_cell.angle_beta   90.00
_cell.angle_gamma   90.00
#
_symmetry.space_group_name_H-M   'P 1'
#
loop_
_entity.id
_entity.type
_entity.pdbx_description
1 polymer ?
#
loop_
_entity_poly.entity_id
_entity_poly.type
_entity_poly.pdbx_seq_one_letter_code
_entity_poly.pdbx_strand_id
1 'polypeptide(L)'
;MTLPFNAAPTQARVDHFWQLSASFGMERNAYHNYLNEIVSDRYALIRGLQLLRDELQFAAESPTDMKACGADLSLPSVVTTLAYTNCGDRIHQGEATKRYRDVVASRFATLSEIGELKLEAFFPAGGGTDNGATLAHVTVAHELDEHLKQKIYAGHPASISLVAIDLKTHVGRLREHGQQVYGKTRESPWREPRAACGAIVGALTDYHPQNLIHRRIRDDLGSRNFQYLSNYQILTDEGVDITMAVAAVIVAIRGIRNTAMALSQEMDERGLAHLTASTTVNRPSRDDLVIYLARATVFNGQVRIQSLGTDAKRYGGKLVEYAGEQRLQLRYADWDCENLPIEETTYRVRPSGL
;
A
#
# COMPACT_ATOMS: atom_id res chain seq x y z
N MET A 1 35.50 5.00 14.29
CA MET A 1 35.15 6.17 13.46
C MET A 1 33.76 5.92 12.95
N THR A 2 32.83 6.85 13.16
CA THR A 2 31.47 6.71 12.68
C THR A 2 31.43 7.20 11.23
N LEU A 3 30.92 6.35 10.33
CA LEU A 3 30.83 6.68 8.91
C LEU A 3 29.57 7.53 8.71
N PRO A 4 29.70 8.81 8.30
CA PRO A 4 28.54 9.65 8.07
C PRO A 4 27.68 9.04 6.96
N PHE A 5 26.36 9.12 7.12
CA PHE A 5 25.45 8.66 6.08
C PHE A 5 25.67 9.43 4.77
N ASN A 6 25.77 8.71 3.66
CA ASN A 6 25.78 9.29 2.33
C ASN A 6 24.41 9.10 1.68
N ALA A 7 23.56 10.14 1.75
CA ALA A 7 22.23 10.12 1.18
C ALA A 7 22.21 10.14 -0.36
N ALA A 8 23.27 10.61 -1.02
CA ALA A 8 23.25 10.91 -2.45
C ALA A 8 22.92 9.69 -3.35
N PRO A 9 23.47 8.47 -3.12
CA PRO A 9 23.10 7.30 -3.89
C PRO A 9 21.61 6.94 -3.74
N THR A 10 21.05 7.05 -2.54
CA THR A 10 19.64 6.75 -2.29
C THR A 10 18.73 7.82 -2.86
N GLN A 11 19.12 9.10 -2.76
CA GLN A 11 18.41 10.20 -3.42
C GLN A 11 18.33 9.98 -4.93
N ALA A 12 19.42 9.55 -5.58
CA ALA A 12 19.43 9.24 -7.00
C ALA A 12 18.45 8.11 -7.37
N ARG A 13 18.28 7.10 -6.51
CA ARG A 13 17.28 6.03 -6.71
C ARG A 13 15.86 6.57 -6.56
N VAL A 14 15.60 7.40 -5.57
CA VAL A 14 14.30 8.06 -5.36
C VAL A 14 13.95 8.95 -6.55
N ASP A 15 14.89 9.75 -7.04
CA ASP A 15 14.66 10.62 -8.19
C ASP A 15 14.41 9.82 -9.48
N HIS A 16 15.12 8.69 -9.66
CA HIS A 16 14.84 7.77 -10.77
C HIS A 16 13.47 7.09 -10.65
N PHE A 17 13.08 6.65 -9.46
CA PHE A 17 11.76 6.09 -9.19
C PHE A 17 10.64 7.06 -9.62
N TRP A 18 10.79 8.35 -9.32
CA TRP A 18 9.81 9.37 -9.71
C TRP A 18 9.78 9.69 -11.22
N GLN A 19 10.71 9.15 -12.01
CA GLN A 19 10.67 9.19 -13.48
C GLN A 19 9.94 7.99 -14.09
N LEU A 20 9.64 6.95 -13.30
CA LEU A 20 8.90 5.78 -13.78
C LEU A 20 7.43 6.15 -14.00
N SER A 21 6.87 5.70 -15.12
CA SER A 21 5.43 5.78 -15.36
C SER A 21 4.67 4.84 -14.42
N ALA A 22 3.45 5.22 -14.07
CA ALA A 22 2.54 4.39 -13.29
C ALA A 22 1.11 4.64 -13.79
N SER A 23 0.28 3.62 -13.74
CA SER A 23 -1.08 3.71 -14.28
C SER A 23 -2.14 3.52 -13.20
N PHE A 24 -2.90 4.58 -12.95
CA PHE A 24 -3.83 4.67 -11.83
C PHE A 24 -5.29 4.48 -12.25
N GLY A 25 -6.14 4.07 -11.31
CA GLY A 25 -7.60 4.19 -11.42
C GLY A 25 -8.32 3.16 -12.30
N MET A 26 -7.61 2.28 -13.02
CA MET A 26 -8.24 1.18 -13.77
C MET A 26 -8.18 -0.14 -13.03
N GLU A 27 -9.27 -0.91 -13.07
CA GLU A 27 -9.26 -2.30 -12.67
C GLU A 27 -8.36 -3.15 -13.57
N ARG A 28 -7.36 -3.78 -12.98
CA ARG A 28 -6.48 -4.73 -13.65
C ARG A 28 -6.34 -6.01 -12.86
N ASN A 29 -5.80 -7.04 -13.51
CA ASN A 29 -5.43 -8.27 -12.82
C ASN A 29 -4.41 -7.96 -11.73
N ALA A 30 -4.57 -8.58 -10.56
CA ALA A 30 -3.68 -8.38 -9.42
C ALA A 30 -2.20 -8.57 -9.78
N TYR A 31 -1.88 -9.59 -10.59
CA TYR A 31 -0.51 -9.86 -11.05
C TYR A 31 0.10 -8.68 -11.83
N HIS A 32 -0.69 -8.05 -12.70
CA HIS A 32 -0.24 -6.90 -13.47
C HIS A 32 0.11 -5.73 -12.57
N ASN A 33 -0.79 -5.34 -11.66
CA ASN A 33 -0.52 -4.21 -10.76
C ASN A 33 0.63 -4.52 -9.79
N TYR A 34 0.68 -5.73 -9.22
CA TYR A 34 1.74 -6.07 -8.28
C TYR A 34 3.11 -6.08 -8.95
N LEU A 35 3.24 -6.59 -10.18
CA LEU A 35 4.52 -6.55 -10.89
C LEU A 35 4.89 -5.16 -11.39
N ASN A 36 3.98 -4.52 -12.12
CA ASN A 36 4.29 -3.31 -12.88
C ASN A 36 4.25 -2.04 -12.05
N GLU A 37 3.53 -2.03 -10.92
CA GLU A 37 3.37 -0.84 -10.10
C GLU A 37 4.02 -0.97 -8.71
N ILE A 38 4.14 -2.18 -8.14
CA ILE A 38 4.70 -2.36 -6.79
C ILE A 38 6.14 -2.91 -6.84
N VAL A 39 6.34 -4.00 -7.58
CA VAL A 39 7.63 -4.70 -7.64
C VAL A 39 8.66 -3.88 -8.42
N SER A 40 8.29 -3.35 -9.58
CA SER A 40 9.11 -2.44 -10.39
C SER A 40 9.62 -1.24 -9.57
N ASP A 41 8.69 -0.56 -8.90
CA ASP A 41 8.91 0.61 -8.05
C ASP A 41 9.92 0.30 -6.93
N ARG A 42 9.71 -0.80 -6.20
CA ARG A 42 10.64 -1.21 -5.14
C ARG A 42 12.02 -1.60 -5.66
N TYR A 43 12.09 -2.30 -6.79
CA TYR A 43 13.39 -2.64 -7.39
C TYR A 43 14.15 -1.40 -7.86
N ALA A 44 13.48 -0.35 -8.31
CA ALA A 44 14.12 0.92 -8.63
C ALA A 44 14.74 1.56 -7.37
N LEU A 45 14.02 1.52 -6.25
CA LEU A 45 14.46 2.07 -4.97
C LEU A 45 15.64 1.32 -4.32
N ILE A 46 15.80 0.02 -4.60
CA ILE A 46 16.89 -0.80 -4.05
C ILE A 46 17.98 -1.15 -5.06
N ARG A 47 17.92 -0.61 -6.28
CA ARG A 47 18.81 -1.00 -7.37
C ARG A 47 20.29 -0.85 -6.98
N GLY A 48 21.04 -1.94 -7.12
CA GLY A 48 22.48 -1.98 -6.83
C GLY A 48 22.84 -2.10 -5.34
N LEU A 49 21.86 -2.36 -4.48
CA LEU A 49 22.09 -2.71 -3.08
C LEU A 49 22.04 -4.23 -2.90
N GLN A 50 22.84 -4.76 -1.97
CA GLN A 50 22.66 -6.11 -1.46
C GLN A 50 21.38 -6.16 -0.64
N LEU A 51 20.43 -7.01 -1.06
CA LEU A 51 19.18 -7.20 -0.34
C LEU A 51 19.39 -8.16 0.84
N LEU A 52 19.23 -7.63 2.05
CA LEU A 52 19.30 -8.33 3.32
C LEU A 52 17.88 -8.60 3.83
N ARG A 53 17.35 -9.78 3.50
CA ARG A 53 15.98 -10.17 3.81
C ARG A 53 15.86 -11.59 4.35
N ASP A 54 16.97 -12.23 4.67
CA ASP A 54 17.01 -13.54 5.31
C ASP A 54 17.82 -13.37 6.59
N GLU A 55 17.26 -13.76 7.72
CA GLU A 55 17.90 -13.57 9.02
C GLU A 55 19.25 -14.28 9.14
N LEU A 56 19.47 -15.35 8.37
CA LEU A 56 20.78 -16.02 8.30
C LEU A 56 21.86 -15.12 7.68
N GLN A 57 21.49 -14.09 6.92
CA GLN A 57 22.45 -13.10 6.38
C GLN A 57 23.07 -12.24 7.49
N PHE A 58 22.51 -12.22 8.70
CA PHE A 58 23.10 -11.51 9.85
C PHE A 58 24.01 -12.41 10.71
N ALA A 59 24.19 -13.68 10.33
CA ALA A 59 24.91 -14.67 11.12
C ALA A 59 26.45 -14.61 11.02
N ALA A 60 27.05 -13.57 10.41
CA ALA A 60 28.49 -13.49 10.14
C ALA A 60 29.40 -13.70 11.37
N GLU A 61 28.91 -13.35 12.56
CA GLU A 61 29.62 -13.52 13.84
C GLU A 61 29.23 -14.81 14.59
N SER A 62 28.42 -15.68 13.98
CA SER A 62 27.99 -16.94 14.60
C SER A 62 29.19 -17.82 14.98
N PRO A 63 29.18 -18.46 16.16
CA PRO A 63 30.22 -19.42 16.53
C PRO A 63 30.14 -20.74 15.75
N THR A 64 29.05 -20.98 15.00
CA THR A 64 28.83 -22.19 14.19
C THR A 64 29.15 -21.95 12.71
N ASP A 65 29.06 -22.99 11.90
CA ASP A 65 29.20 -22.88 10.44
C ASP A 65 28.13 -21.98 9.78
N MET A 66 27.09 -21.58 10.52
CA MET A 66 26.11 -20.57 10.07
C MET A 66 26.75 -19.22 9.75
N LYS A 67 27.97 -18.94 10.22
CA LYS A 67 28.73 -17.76 9.78
C LYS A 67 28.95 -17.68 8.28
N ALA A 68 28.94 -18.83 7.58
CA ALA A 68 29.05 -18.87 6.12
C ALA A 68 27.83 -18.25 5.40
N CYS A 69 26.69 -18.11 6.08
CA CYS A 69 25.51 -17.44 5.55
C CYS A 69 25.59 -15.91 5.67
N GLY A 70 26.51 -15.40 6.51
CA GLY A 70 26.64 -13.97 6.79
C GLY A 70 26.92 -13.14 5.55
N ALA A 71 26.22 -12.02 5.41
CA ALA A 71 26.43 -11.05 4.36
C ALA A 71 27.70 -10.21 4.59
N ASP A 72 28.36 -9.85 3.50
CA ASP A 72 29.42 -8.85 3.51
C ASP A 72 28.82 -7.44 3.65
N LEU A 73 28.75 -6.95 4.90
CA LEU A 73 28.22 -5.63 5.22
C LEU A 73 29.13 -4.47 4.79
N SER A 74 30.32 -4.74 4.24
CA SER A 74 31.15 -3.70 3.61
C SER A 74 30.58 -3.25 2.26
N LEU A 75 29.65 -4.01 1.69
CA LEU A 75 28.90 -3.63 0.50
C LEU A 75 27.71 -2.73 0.88
N PRO A 76 27.23 -1.87 -0.05
CA PRO A 76 26.01 -1.12 0.16
C PRO A 76 24.81 -2.05 0.22
N SER A 77 24.10 -2.04 1.35
CA SER A 77 23.03 -3.00 1.64
C SER A 77 21.70 -2.32 1.97
N VAL A 78 20.61 -3.05 1.77
CA VAL A 78 19.27 -2.65 2.19
C VAL A 78 18.61 -3.77 2.96
N VAL A 79 18.02 -3.42 4.09
CA VAL A 79 17.07 -4.29 4.79
C VAL A 79 15.66 -3.87 4.42
N THR A 80 14.76 -4.83 4.26
CA THR A 80 13.39 -4.56 3.84
C THR A 80 12.41 -5.07 4.88
N THR A 81 11.51 -4.20 5.30
CA THR A 81 10.39 -4.56 6.18
C THR A 81 9.10 -4.31 5.43
N LEU A 82 8.26 -5.34 5.35
CA LEU A 82 7.05 -5.30 4.53
C LEU A 82 5.81 -5.46 5.40
N ALA A 83 4.94 -4.47 5.30
CA ALA A 83 3.60 -4.49 5.85
C ALA A 83 2.56 -4.34 4.76
N TYR A 84 1.39 -4.91 4.99
CA TYR A 84 0.20 -4.58 4.21
C TYR A 84 -1.02 -4.53 5.10
N THR A 85 -2.04 -3.82 4.61
CA THR A 85 -3.36 -3.85 5.24
C THR A 85 -4.35 -4.54 4.33
N ASN A 86 -5.35 -5.17 4.93
CA ASN A 86 -6.47 -5.78 4.26
C ASN A 86 -7.74 -5.53 5.09
N CYS A 87 -8.91 -5.50 4.49
CA CYS A 87 -10.13 -5.63 5.30
C CYS A 87 -10.23 -7.03 5.92
N GLY A 88 -10.66 -7.12 7.18
CA GLY A 88 -10.98 -8.40 7.84
C GLY A 88 -12.21 -9.12 7.27
N ASP A 89 -12.87 -8.58 6.24
CA ASP A 89 -13.95 -9.25 5.53
C ASP A 89 -13.44 -10.54 4.88
N ARG A 90 -14.12 -11.67 5.14
CA ARG A 90 -13.74 -12.98 4.62
C ARG A 90 -13.62 -13.03 3.09
N ILE A 91 -14.41 -12.24 2.37
CA ILE A 91 -14.33 -12.15 0.90
C ILE A 91 -12.98 -11.59 0.44
N HIS A 92 -12.34 -10.78 1.27
CA HIS A 92 -11.08 -10.11 0.97
C HIS A 92 -9.84 -10.95 1.30
N GLN A 93 -10.01 -12.10 1.95
CA GLN A 93 -8.94 -13.07 2.23
C GLN A 93 -8.63 -13.99 1.05
N GLY A 94 -9.19 -13.70 -0.13
CA GLY A 94 -9.10 -14.52 -1.33
C GLY A 94 -7.82 -14.34 -2.14
N GLU A 95 -7.96 -14.51 -3.45
CA GLU A 95 -6.84 -14.75 -4.36
C GLU A 95 -5.88 -13.55 -4.49
N ALA A 96 -6.38 -12.31 -4.46
CA ALA A 96 -5.51 -11.12 -4.51
C ALA A 96 -4.53 -11.06 -3.32
N THR A 97 -4.90 -11.63 -2.17
CA THR A 97 -4.04 -11.73 -0.99
C THR A 97 -2.99 -12.83 -1.15
N LYS A 98 -3.37 -13.99 -1.70
CA LYS A 98 -2.40 -15.04 -2.05
C LYS A 98 -1.40 -14.56 -3.11
N ARG A 99 -1.89 -13.95 -4.20
CA ARG A 99 -1.04 -13.37 -5.26
C ARG A 99 -0.10 -12.31 -4.74
N TYR A 100 -0.54 -11.50 -3.77
CA TYR A 100 0.33 -10.51 -3.13
C TYR A 100 1.49 -11.20 -2.39
N ARG A 101 1.22 -12.28 -1.66
CA ARG A 101 2.27 -13.08 -1.01
C ARG A 101 3.25 -13.66 -2.04
N ASP A 102 2.74 -14.23 -3.13
CA ASP A 102 3.54 -14.91 -4.15
C ASP A 102 4.37 -13.95 -5.02
N VAL A 103 3.88 -12.73 -5.23
CA VAL A 103 4.53 -11.74 -6.12
C VAL A 103 5.33 -10.70 -5.34
N VAL A 104 4.75 -10.11 -4.30
CA VAL A 104 5.36 -8.98 -3.57
C VAL A 104 6.13 -9.47 -2.36
N ALA A 105 5.46 -10.18 -1.44
CA ALA A 105 6.09 -10.57 -0.17
C ALA A 105 7.24 -11.56 -0.38
N SER A 106 7.12 -12.49 -1.33
CA SER A 106 8.18 -13.43 -1.69
C SER A 106 9.49 -12.76 -2.15
N ARG A 107 9.48 -11.45 -2.44
CA ARG A 107 10.65 -10.66 -2.86
C ARG A 107 11.15 -9.70 -1.79
N PHE A 108 10.27 -9.11 -0.99
CA PHE A 108 10.61 -7.99 -0.09
C PHE A 108 10.26 -8.21 1.39
N ALA A 109 9.56 -9.29 1.76
CA ALA A 109 9.42 -9.63 3.17
C ALA A 109 10.68 -10.35 3.66
N THR A 110 10.99 -10.15 4.93
CA THR A 110 12.05 -10.85 5.63
C THR A 110 11.69 -12.34 5.79
N LEU A 111 12.68 -13.21 5.69
CA LEU A 111 12.62 -14.63 6.00
C LEU A 111 13.23 -14.84 7.38
N SER A 112 12.52 -15.56 8.24
CA SER A 112 13.05 -16.04 9.51
C SER A 112 14.22 -16.99 9.30
N GLU A 113 14.98 -17.25 10.36
CA GLU A 113 16.01 -18.29 10.40
C GLU A 113 15.51 -19.71 10.03
N ILE A 114 14.21 -19.98 10.19
CA ILE A 114 13.56 -21.26 9.81
C ILE A 114 12.85 -21.21 8.43
N GLY A 115 13.03 -20.14 7.66
CA GLY A 115 12.47 -20.00 6.30
C GLY A 115 11.01 -19.53 6.21
N GLU A 116 10.41 -19.03 7.29
CA GLU A 116 9.07 -18.42 7.28
C GLU A 116 9.11 -16.96 6.82
N LEU A 117 8.17 -16.58 5.96
CA LEU A 117 8.00 -15.17 5.56
C LEU A 117 7.42 -14.35 6.72
N LYS A 118 8.22 -13.43 7.26
CA LYS A 118 7.83 -12.40 8.22
C LYS A 118 7.19 -11.23 7.48
N LEU A 119 5.90 -11.40 7.15
CA LEU A 119 5.05 -10.39 6.53
C LEU A 119 4.09 -9.82 7.57
N GLU A 120 4.12 -8.50 7.79
CA GLU A 120 3.15 -7.87 8.68
C GLU A 120 1.80 -7.71 7.98
N ALA A 121 0.75 -8.17 8.64
CA ALA A 121 -0.61 -8.13 8.13
C ALA A 121 -1.52 -7.42 9.14
N PHE A 122 -2.10 -6.31 8.71
CA PHE A 122 -3.08 -5.56 9.50
C PHE A 122 -4.47 -5.73 8.89
N PHE A 123 -5.49 -5.87 9.75
CA PHE A 123 -6.86 -6.16 9.31
C PHE A 123 -7.90 -5.09 9.72
N PRO A 124 -7.70 -3.80 9.42
CA PRO A 124 -8.66 -2.76 9.75
C PRO A 124 -10.02 -3.06 9.10
N ALA A 125 -11.13 -2.91 9.82
CA ALA A 125 -12.47 -2.92 9.20
C ALA A 125 -12.49 -1.88 8.06
N GLY A 126 -13.08 -2.12 6.88
CA GLY A 126 -12.92 -1.17 5.76
C GLY A 126 -11.66 -1.31 4.90
N GLY A 127 -10.60 -1.95 5.43
CA GLY A 127 -9.27 -1.94 4.82
C GLY A 127 -8.56 -0.58 5.00
N GLY A 128 -7.46 -0.35 4.28
CA GLY A 128 -6.75 0.94 4.34
C GLY A 128 -5.89 1.05 5.59
N THR A 129 -6.30 1.81 6.60
CA THR A 129 -5.59 1.86 7.89
C THR A 129 -6.58 2.12 9.02
N ASP A 130 -6.35 1.56 10.21
CA ASP A 130 -7.08 1.97 11.41
C ASP A 130 -6.59 3.34 11.90
N ASN A 131 -5.27 3.54 11.82
CA ASN A 131 -4.56 4.76 12.17
C ASN A 131 -3.19 4.74 11.46
N GLY A 132 -2.91 5.73 10.62
CA GLY A 132 -1.64 5.83 9.89
C GLY A 132 -0.42 5.88 10.82
N ALA A 133 -0.54 6.52 11.99
CA ALA A 133 0.54 6.59 12.97
C ALA A 133 0.83 5.23 13.60
N THR A 134 -0.21 4.46 13.97
CA THR A 134 -0.03 3.11 14.51
C THR A 134 0.62 2.19 13.49
N LEU A 135 0.17 2.24 12.23
CA LEU A 135 0.76 1.44 11.16
C LEU A 135 2.24 1.79 10.94
N ALA A 136 2.58 3.08 10.86
CA ALA A 136 3.96 3.53 10.73
C ALA A 136 4.83 3.08 11.91
N HIS A 137 4.37 3.33 13.14
CA HIS A 137 5.12 3.03 14.36
C HIS A 137 5.40 1.52 14.49
N VAL A 138 4.38 0.68 14.33
CA VAL A 138 4.52 -0.77 14.48
C VAL A 138 5.46 -1.33 13.41
N THR A 139 5.29 -0.94 12.14
CA THR A 139 6.14 -1.45 11.06
C THR A 139 7.60 -1.00 11.20
N VAL A 140 7.86 0.24 11.61
CA VAL A 140 9.24 0.72 11.87
C VAL A 140 9.85 0.00 13.08
N ALA A 141 9.07 -0.25 14.13
CA ALA A 141 9.54 -0.93 15.33
C ALA A 141 9.95 -2.39 15.09
N HIS A 142 9.40 -3.03 14.05
CA HIS A 142 9.68 -4.42 13.71
C HIS A 142 10.72 -4.61 12.60
N GLU A 143 11.43 -3.55 12.16
CA GLU A 143 12.40 -3.69 11.09
C GLU A 143 13.54 -4.66 11.43
N LEU A 144 14.47 -4.18 12.26
CA LEU A 144 15.57 -4.89 12.85
C LEU A 144 15.80 -4.28 14.23
N ASP A 145 16.33 -5.07 15.14
CA ASP A 145 16.82 -4.54 16.38
C ASP A 145 17.95 -3.53 16.16
N GLU A 146 18.12 -2.65 17.14
CA GLU A 146 19.05 -1.53 17.07
C GLU A 146 20.50 -1.98 16.84
N HIS A 147 20.90 -3.13 17.41
CA HIS A 147 22.26 -3.64 17.27
C HIS A 147 22.57 -4.08 15.83
N LEU A 148 21.64 -4.81 15.19
CA LEU A 148 21.78 -5.18 13.78
C LEU A 148 21.76 -3.97 12.86
N LYS A 149 20.88 -2.98 13.10
CA LYS A 149 20.86 -1.72 12.33
C LYS A 149 22.21 -1.00 12.42
N GLN A 150 22.78 -0.88 13.61
CA GLN A 150 24.07 -0.23 13.81
C GLN A 150 25.20 -0.94 13.04
N LYS A 151 25.21 -2.27 13.02
CA LYS A 151 26.19 -3.05 12.22
C LYS A 151 26.10 -2.75 10.73
N ILE A 152 24.89 -2.74 10.17
CA ILE A 152 24.67 -2.44 8.75
C ILE A 152 25.14 -1.02 8.42
N TYR A 153 24.78 -0.07 9.27
CA TYR A 153 25.10 1.34 9.07
C TYR A 153 26.60 1.64 9.22
N ALA A 154 27.28 0.94 10.13
CA ALA A 154 28.73 1.00 10.31
C ALA A 154 29.49 0.27 9.19
N GLY A 155 28.88 -0.73 8.54
CA GLY A 155 29.49 -1.49 7.45
C GLY A 155 29.68 -0.65 6.18
N HIS A 156 28.66 0.15 5.80
CA HIS A 156 28.76 0.99 4.61
C HIS A 156 27.91 2.28 4.71
N PRO A 157 28.42 3.46 4.28
CA PRO A 157 27.75 4.75 4.43
C PRO A 157 26.51 4.92 3.54
N ALA A 158 26.35 4.08 2.50
CA ALA A 158 25.18 4.10 1.62
C ALA A 158 24.13 3.03 1.96
N SER A 159 24.30 2.29 3.06
CA SER A 159 23.33 1.29 3.50
C SER A 159 22.11 1.96 4.15
N ILE A 160 20.92 1.42 3.85
CA ILE A 160 19.62 1.99 4.22
C ILE A 160 18.68 0.93 4.79
N SER A 161 17.61 1.38 5.45
CA SER A 161 16.45 0.55 5.77
C SER A 161 15.27 0.95 4.89
N LEU A 162 14.61 -0.02 4.24
CA LEU A 162 13.43 0.19 3.42
C LEU A 162 12.18 -0.29 4.17
N VAL A 163 11.34 0.66 4.58
CA VAL A 163 10.00 0.42 5.11
C VAL A 163 8.99 0.41 3.98
N ALA A 164 8.41 -0.75 3.69
CA ALA A 164 7.46 -0.95 2.63
C ALA A 164 6.05 -1.19 3.18
N ILE A 165 5.07 -0.35 2.83
CA ILE A 165 3.69 -0.46 3.34
C ILE A 165 2.67 -0.40 2.20
N ASP A 166 1.92 -1.49 2.01
CA ASP A 166 0.88 -1.57 0.98
C ASP A 166 -0.52 -1.49 1.61
N LEU A 167 -1.17 -0.32 1.51
CA LEU A 167 -2.51 -0.10 2.02
C LEU A 167 -3.55 -0.63 1.03
N LYS A 168 -4.39 -1.57 1.48
CA LYS A 168 -5.41 -2.16 0.61
C LYS A 168 -6.79 -2.02 1.22
N THR A 169 -7.68 -1.37 0.48
CA THR A 169 -9.12 -1.40 0.72
C THR A 169 -9.79 -2.38 -0.21
N HIS A 170 -11.11 -2.52 -0.11
CA HIS A 170 -11.84 -3.38 -1.03
C HIS A 170 -13.27 -2.93 -1.29
N VAL A 171 -13.79 -3.38 -2.43
CA VAL A 171 -15.17 -3.22 -2.83
C VAL A 171 -15.64 -4.49 -3.50
N GLY A 172 -16.84 -4.95 -3.16
CA GLY A 172 -17.48 -6.08 -3.81
C GLY A 172 -18.04 -5.65 -5.16
N ARG A 173 -17.90 -6.53 -6.14
CA ARG A 173 -18.56 -6.39 -7.44
C ARG A 173 -19.34 -7.63 -7.77
N LEU A 174 -20.61 -7.44 -8.11
CA LEU A 174 -21.52 -8.48 -8.55
C LEU A 174 -22.17 -8.09 -9.89
N ARG A 175 -22.65 -9.10 -10.63
CA ARG A 175 -23.63 -8.88 -11.69
C ARG A 175 -25.03 -9.24 -11.19
N GLU A 176 -25.96 -8.31 -11.25
CA GLU A 176 -27.38 -8.50 -10.93
C GLU A 176 -28.20 -8.00 -12.13
N HIS A 177 -29.13 -8.83 -12.62
CA HIS A 177 -29.99 -8.50 -13.77
C HIS A 177 -29.24 -7.98 -15.01
N GLY A 178 -28.03 -8.50 -15.26
CA GLY A 178 -27.18 -8.10 -16.39
C GLY A 178 -26.34 -6.84 -16.17
N GLN A 179 -26.52 -6.13 -15.05
CA GLN A 179 -25.76 -4.91 -14.72
C GLN A 179 -24.67 -5.18 -13.66
N GLN A 180 -23.59 -4.40 -13.72
CA GLN A 180 -22.56 -4.43 -12.67
C GLN A 180 -23.03 -3.61 -11.46
N VAL A 181 -22.78 -4.12 -10.26
CA VAL A 181 -23.08 -3.45 -9.00
C VAL A 181 -21.83 -3.42 -8.14
N TYR A 182 -21.44 -2.24 -7.67
CA TYR A 182 -20.33 -2.05 -6.74
C TYR A 182 -20.85 -1.86 -5.31
N GLY A 183 -20.09 -2.34 -4.32
CA GLY A 183 -20.49 -2.34 -2.91
C GLY A 183 -21.20 -3.61 -2.46
N LYS A 184 -21.39 -4.58 -3.37
CA LYS A 184 -22.11 -5.83 -3.10
C LYS A 184 -21.40 -7.00 -3.78
N THR A 185 -21.28 -8.12 -3.08
CA THR A 185 -20.77 -9.36 -3.65
C THR A 185 -21.23 -10.57 -2.85
N ARG A 186 -20.85 -11.77 -3.26
CA ARG A 186 -21.14 -13.03 -2.56
C ARG A 186 -19.87 -13.87 -2.49
N GLU A 187 -19.72 -14.62 -1.41
CA GLU A 187 -18.55 -15.48 -1.20
C GLU A 187 -18.51 -16.67 -2.17
N SER A 188 -19.68 -17.17 -2.55
CA SER A 188 -19.83 -18.30 -3.44
C SER A 188 -21.21 -18.27 -4.12
N PRO A 189 -21.42 -19.07 -5.17
CA PRO A 189 -22.72 -19.19 -5.83
C PRO A 189 -23.85 -19.64 -4.88
N TRP A 190 -23.53 -20.30 -3.78
CA TRP A 190 -24.48 -20.85 -2.80
C TRP A 190 -24.84 -19.89 -1.67
N ARG A 191 -24.24 -18.70 -1.62
CA ARG A 191 -24.49 -17.70 -0.59
C ARG A 191 -25.20 -16.48 -1.16
N GLU A 192 -26.00 -15.84 -0.31
CA GLU A 192 -26.69 -14.62 -0.67
C GLU A 192 -25.70 -13.46 -0.86
N PRO A 193 -25.97 -12.58 -1.84
CA PRO A 193 -25.26 -11.31 -1.96
C PRO A 193 -25.37 -10.45 -0.70
N ARG A 194 -24.25 -9.88 -0.26
CA ARG A 194 -24.18 -8.95 0.88
C ARG A 194 -23.29 -7.75 0.56
N ALA A 195 -23.35 -6.74 1.42
CA ALA A 195 -22.47 -5.59 1.36
C ALA A 195 -20.99 -5.99 1.46
N ALA A 196 -20.16 -5.39 0.62
CA ALA A 196 -18.71 -5.54 0.59
C ALA A 196 -18.09 -4.26 -0.01
N CYS A 197 -17.25 -3.50 0.69
CA CYS A 197 -16.93 -3.63 2.10
C CYS A 197 -18.15 -3.31 3.00
N GLY A 198 -18.53 -4.22 3.89
CA GLY A 198 -19.65 -4.01 4.81
C GLY A 198 -19.48 -2.78 5.71
N ALA A 199 -18.24 -2.47 6.12
CA ALA A 199 -17.94 -1.29 6.93
C ALA A 199 -18.19 0.03 6.19
N ILE A 200 -17.76 0.12 4.92
CA ILE A 200 -17.93 1.34 4.11
C ILE A 200 -19.41 1.52 3.75
N VAL A 201 -20.05 0.45 3.27
CA VAL A 201 -21.47 0.48 2.91
C VAL A 201 -22.31 0.85 4.13
N GLY A 202 -22.12 0.15 5.26
CA GLY A 202 -22.85 0.43 6.50
C GLY A 202 -22.63 1.86 7.02
N ALA A 203 -21.41 2.36 6.96
CA ALA A 203 -21.13 3.74 7.36
C ALA A 203 -21.88 4.77 6.50
N LEU A 204 -22.02 4.53 5.19
CA LEU A 204 -22.65 5.47 4.27
C LEU A 204 -24.18 5.35 4.23
N THR A 205 -24.73 4.16 4.42
CA THR A 205 -26.18 3.90 4.27
C THR A 205 -26.96 3.84 5.59
N ASP A 206 -26.31 3.49 6.70
CA ASP A 206 -26.93 3.35 8.02
C ASP A 206 -25.96 3.76 9.13
N TYR A 207 -25.64 5.06 9.19
CA TYR A 207 -24.61 5.57 10.08
C TYR A 207 -25.02 5.55 11.56
N HIS A 208 -24.29 4.77 12.39
CA HIS A 208 -24.43 4.76 13.85
C HIS A 208 -23.26 5.49 14.52
N PRO A 209 -23.47 6.65 15.19
CA PRO A 209 -22.39 7.41 15.81
C PRO A 209 -21.70 6.69 16.98
N GLN A 210 -22.36 5.70 17.58
CA GLN A 210 -21.79 4.87 18.63
C GLN A 210 -20.87 3.77 18.07
N ASN A 211 -21.01 3.41 16.79
CA ASN A 211 -20.16 2.43 16.14
C ASN A 211 -18.78 3.06 15.81
N LEU A 212 -17.72 2.55 16.42
CA LEU A 212 -16.35 3.02 16.23
C LEU A 212 -15.90 2.95 14.77
N ILE A 213 -16.28 1.88 14.05
CA ILE A 213 -15.91 1.68 12.64
C ILE A 213 -16.58 2.75 11.77
N HIS A 214 -17.85 3.07 12.03
CA HIS A 214 -18.57 4.08 11.23
C HIS A 214 -17.95 5.47 11.43
N ARG A 215 -17.62 5.84 12.67
CA ARG A 215 -16.89 7.08 12.96
C ARG A 215 -15.55 7.14 12.23
N ARG A 216 -14.76 6.07 12.29
CA ARG A 216 -13.45 6.00 11.64
C ARG A 216 -13.56 6.14 10.11
N ILE A 217 -14.48 5.42 9.47
CA ILE A 217 -14.72 5.56 8.02
C ILE A 217 -15.15 6.99 7.66
N ARG A 218 -16.02 7.61 8.47
CA ARG A 218 -16.41 9.01 8.28
C ARG A 218 -15.21 9.96 8.41
N ASP A 219 -14.30 9.70 9.35
CA ASP A 219 -13.10 10.52 9.55
C ASP A 219 -12.11 10.34 8.38
N ASP A 220 -11.92 9.12 7.89
CA ASP A 220 -11.10 8.81 6.70
C ASP A 220 -11.63 9.51 5.44
N LEU A 221 -12.94 9.48 5.24
CA LEU A 221 -13.61 10.18 4.15
C LEU A 221 -13.55 11.70 4.34
N GLY A 222 -13.64 12.17 5.58
CA GLY A 222 -13.88 13.57 5.93
C GLY A 222 -15.34 13.96 5.77
N SER A 223 -15.80 14.92 6.59
CA SER A 223 -17.22 15.25 6.72
C SER A 223 -17.91 15.65 5.40
N ARG A 224 -17.22 16.37 4.51
CA ARG A 224 -17.77 16.79 3.20
C ARG A 224 -18.01 15.61 2.26
N ASN A 225 -17.04 14.70 2.15
CA ASN A 225 -17.17 13.51 1.31
C ASN A 225 -18.19 12.54 1.89
N PHE A 226 -18.17 12.33 3.20
CA PHE A 226 -19.16 11.50 3.88
C PHE A 226 -20.58 11.99 3.59
N GLN A 227 -20.85 13.28 3.79
CA GLN A 227 -22.16 13.85 3.49
C GLN A 227 -22.52 13.70 2.00
N TYR A 228 -21.57 13.92 1.09
CA TYR A 228 -21.83 13.78 -0.34
C TYR A 228 -22.15 12.32 -0.72
N LEU A 229 -21.29 11.37 -0.35
CA LEU A 229 -21.40 9.96 -0.69
C LEU A 229 -22.61 9.26 -0.02
N SER A 230 -23.10 9.79 1.11
CA SER A 230 -24.33 9.29 1.75
C SER A 230 -25.61 9.77 1.07
N ASN A 231 -25.56 10.86 0.29
CA ASN A 231 -26.77 11.49 -0.26
C ASN A 231 -26.81 11.51 -1.80
N TYR A 232 -25.69 11.29 -2.47
CA TYR A 232 -25.56 11.38 -3.92
C TYR A 232 -24.83 10.16 -4.48
N GLN A 233 -25.32 9.69 -5.62
CA GLN A 233 -24.66 8.64 -6.38
C GLN A 233 -23.57 9.22 -7.28
N ILE A 234 -22.48 8.47 -7.40
CA ILE A 234 -21.46 8.68 -8.44
C ILE A 234 -21.66 7.59 -9.46
N LEU A 235 -22.00 7.99 -10.69
CA LEU A 235 -22.31 7.06 -11.77
C LEU A 235 -21.17 7.00 -12.79
N THR A 236 -21.02 5.86 -13.47
CA THR A 236 -20.24 5.77 -14.68
C THR A 236 -20.98 6.43 -15.86
N ASP A 237 -20.27 6.62 -16.98
CA ASP A 237 -20.85 7.12 -18.23
C ASP A 237 -21.99 6.19 -18.74
N GLU A 238 -22.00 4.91 -18.35
CA GLU A 238 -23.06 3.92 -18.63
C GLU A 238 -24.15 3.86 -17.56
N GLY A 239 -24.12 4.73 -16.55
CA GLY A 239 -25.12 4.80 -15.48
C GLY A 239 -24.93 3.79 -14.34
N VAL A 240 -23.75 3.14 -14.23
CA VAL A 240 -23.47 2.20 -13.12
C VAL A 240 -23.03 2.95 -11.87
N ASP A 241 -23.66 2.67 -10.73
CA ASP A 241 -23.29 3.27 -9.45
C ASP A 241 -21.95 2.72 -8.93
N ILE A 242 -20.98 3.63 -8.76
CA ILE A 242 -19.62 3.37 -8.27
C ILE A 242 -19.33 4.10 -6.96
N THR A 243 -20.35 4.64 -6.27
CA THR A 243 -20.21 5.40 -5.02
C THR A 243 -19.39 4.65 -3.97
N MET A 244 -19.66 3.35 -3.81
CA MET A 244 -18.94 2.50 -2.84
C MET A 244 -17.49 2.22 -3.25
N ALA A 245 -17.21 2.15 -4.56
CA ALA A 245 -15.84 2.04 -5.06
C ALA A 245 -15.06 3.33 -4.78
N VAL A 246 -15.66 4.49 -5.07
CA VAL A 246 -15.04 5.81 -4.80
C VAL A 246 -14.80 6.01 -3.30
N ALA A 247 -15.73 5.60 -2.44
CA ALA A 247 -15.52 5.65 -0.99
C ALA A 247 -14.30 4.81 -0.55
N ALA A 248 -14.18 3.57 -1.05
CA ALA A 248 -13.04 2.69 -0.77
C ALA A 248 -11.71 3.28 -1.28
N VAL A 249 -11.73 3.96 -2.42
CA VAL A 249 -10.59 4.66 -2.99
C VAL A 249 -10.13 5.81 -2.09
N ILE A 250 -11.06 6.68 -1.67
CA ILE A 250 -10.74 7.84 -0.82
C ILE A 250 -10.17 7.37 0.53
N VAL A 251 -10.73 6.33 1.13
CA VAL A 251 -10.21 5.75 2.39
C VAL A 251 -8.77 5.28 2.22
N ALA A 252 -8.46 4.54 1.13
CA ALA A 252 -7.09 4.07 0.87
C ALA A 252 -6.11 5.23 0.69
N ILE A 253 -6.51 6.24 -0.10
CA ILE A 253 -5.72 7.41 -0.43
C ILE A 253 -5.54 8.36 0.78
N ARG A 254 -6.50 8.42 1.70
CA ARG A 254 -6.31 9.12 2.98
C ARG A 254 -5.32 8.37 3.87
N GLY A 255 -5.45 7.04 3.91
CA GLY A 255 -4.56 6.18 4.66
C GLY A 255 -3.09 6.38 4.28
N ILE A 256 -2.75 6.36 2.98
CA ILE A 256 -1.37 6.52 2.53
C ILE A 256 -0.81 7.90 2.92
N ARG A 257 -1.60 8.97 2.83
CA ARG A 257 -1.18 10.32 3.26
C ARG A 257 -0.87 10.36 4.76
N ASN A 258 -1.77 9.81 5.58
CA ASN A 258 -1.60 9.80 7.03
C ASN A 258 -0.37 8.95 7.44
N THR A 259 -0.18 7.78 6.83
CA THR A 259 0.96 6.91 7.13
C THR A 259 2.28 7.52 6.65
N ALA A 260 2.33 8.14 5.46
CA ALA A 260 3.54 8.80 4.96
C ALA A 260 3.99 9.95 5.88
N MET A 261 3.04 10.76 6.36
CA MET A 261 3.34 11.83 7.32
C MET A 261 3.82 11.28 8.66
N ALA A 262 3.25 10.17 9.16
CA ALA A 262 3.73 9.54 10.39
C ALA A 262 5.15 8.98 10.25
N LEU A 263 5.48 8.34 9.12
CA LEU A 263 6.82 7.81 8.86
C LEU A 263 7.91 8.89 8.87
N SER A 264 7.56 10.14 8.54
CA SER A 264 8.48 11.29 8.64
C SER A 264 8.97 11.58 10.07
N GLN A 265 8.29 11.04 11.08
CA GLN A 265 8.62 11.18 12.50
C GLN A 265 9.24 9.89 13.09
N GLU A 266 8.94 8.73 12.50
CA GLU A 266 9.38 7.43 13.00
C GLU A 266 10.77 7.02 12.48
N MET A 267 11.11 7.39 11.24
CA MET A 267 12.37 6.97 10.59
C MET A 267 13.54 7.92 10.90
N ASP A 268 14.75 7.36 10.87
CA ASP A 268 16.00 8.14 10.88
C ASP A 268 16.44 8.54 9.47
N GLU A 269 17.59 9.20 9.36
CA GLU A 269 18.15 9.70 8.09
C GLU A 269 18.47 8.61 7.06
N ARG A 270 18.62 7.35 7.50
CA ARG A 270 18.91 6.20 6.64
C ARG A 270 17.65 5.42 6.27
N GLY A 271 16.51 5.75 6.87
CA GLY A 271 15.21 5.19 6.54
C GLY A 271 14.66 5.75 5.23
N LEU A 272 14.28 4.85 4.33
CA LEU A 272 13.50 5.11 3.13
C LEU A 272 12.15 4.40 3.29
N ALA A 273 11.05 5.10 3.13
CA ALA A 273 9.75 4.45 3.01
C ALA A 273 9.26 4.41 1.57
N HIS A 274 8.61 3.32 1.19
CA HIS A 274 7.79 3.21 -0.01
C HIS A 274 6.39 2.72 0.36
N LEU A 275 5.38 3.53 0.07
CA LEU A 275 3.99 3.18 0.34
C LEU A 275 3.20 3.09 -0.95
N THR A 276 2.23 2.18 -0.99
CA THR A 276 1.24 2.13 -2.07
C THR A 276 -0.17 2.07 -1.51
N ALA A 277 -1.15 2.50 -2.31
CA ALA A 277 -2.56 2.35 -2.02
C ALA A 277 -3.28 1.66 -3.17
N SER A 278 -4.13 0.69 -2.86
CA SER A 278 -4.96 0.01 -3.85
C SER A 278 -6.32 -0.38 -3.31
N THR A 279 -7.27 -0.60 -4.21
CA THR A 279 -8.58 -1.20 -3.88
C THR A 279 -8.71 -2.53 -4.61
N THR A 280 -8.94 -3.59 -3.85
CA THR A 280 -9.29 -4.90 -4.43
C THR A 280 -10.78 -4.92 -4.78
N VAL A 281 -11.09 -5.29 -6.01
CA VAL A 281 -12.47 -5.50 -6.46
C VAL A 281 -12.80 -6.97 -6.35
N ASN A 282 -13.57 -7.33 -5.34
CA ASN A 282 -13.87 -8.72 -5.02
C ASN A 282 -14.98 -9.29 -5.89
N ARG A 283 -14.73 -10.44 -6.51
CA ARG A 283 -15.64 -11.04 -7.49
C ARG A 283 -15.99 -12.48 -7.11
N PRO A 284 -17.26 -12.89 -7.23
CA PRO A 284 -17.62 -14.27 -6.95
C PRO A 284 -17.07 -15.19 -8.05
N SER A 285 -16.47 -16.31 -7.63
CA SER A 285 -16.04 -17.40 -8.52
C SER A 285 -15.04 -17.00 -9.62
N ARG A 286 -14.34 -15.88 -9.45
CA ARG A 286 -13.36 -15.35 -10.40
C ARG A 286 -12.25 -14.64 -9.63
N ASP A 287 -11.11 -14.50 -10.27
CA ASP A 287 -9.97 -13.79 -9.71
C ASP A 287 -10.33 -12.37 -9.29
N ASP A 288 -9.75 -11.88 -8.21
CA ASP A 288 -9.97 -10.49 -7.83
C ASP A 288 -9.16 -9.54 -8.72
N LEU A 289 -9.72 -8.35 -8.95
CA LEU A 289 -9.01 -7.26 -9.62
C LEU A 289 -8.47 -6.29 -8.59
N VAL A 290 -7.54 -5.47 -9.03
CA VAL A 290 -6.95 -4.41 -8.22
C VAL A 290 -7.04 -3.11 -9.01
N ILE A 291 -7.38 -2.03 -8.32
CA ILE A 291 -7.26 -0.66 -8.81
C ILE A 291 -6.07 -0.04 -8.07
N TYR A 292 -5.04 0.38 -8.80
CA TYR A 292 -3.90 1.09 -8.23
C TYR A 292 -4.23 2.57 -8.06
N LEU A 293 -3.94 3.16 -6.90
CA LEU A 293 -4.51 4.45 -6.51
C LEU A 293 -3.48 5.51 -6.14
N ALA A 294 -2.40 5.08 -5.49
CA ALA A 294 -1.37 5.98 -5.03
C ALA A 294 -0.05 5.26 -4.79
N ARG A 295 1.03 6.04 -4.86
CA ARG A 295 2.35 5.69 -4.36
C ARG A 295 2.99 6.86 -3.65
N ALA A 296 3.88 6.57 -2.71
CA ALA A 296 4.58 7.59 -1.95
C ALA A 296 5.99 7.14 -1.55
N THR A 297 6.87 8.12 -1.41
CA THR A 297 8.18 7.95 -0.75
C THR A 297 8.33 8.92 0.40
N VAL A 298 9.04 8.49 1.45
CA VAL A 298 9.49 9.34 2.56
C VAL A 298 10.99 9.14 2.69
N PHE A 299 11.76 10.16 2.35
CA PHE A 299 13.21 10.08 2.39
C PHE A 299 13.84 11.47 2.45
N ASN A 300 14.94 11.60 3.20
CA ASN A 300 15.84 12.75 3.15
C ASN A 300 15.13 14.11 3.29
N GLY A 301 14.15 14.19 4.19
CA GLY A 301 13.43 15.42 4.50
C GLY A 301 12.30 15.74 3.52
N GLN A 302 11.95 14.82 2.61
CA GLN A 302 10.85 14.97 1.67
C GLN A 302 9.87 13.79 1.70
N VAL A 303 8.60 14.11 1.82
CA VAL A 303 7.48 13.21 1.50
C VAL A 303 7.02 13.58 0.09
N ARG A 304 6.99 12.61 -0.82
CA ARG A 304 6.42 12.76 -2.17
C ARG A 304 5.27 11.78 -2.34
N ILE A 305 4.12 12.25 -2.82
CA ILE A 305 2.90 11.43 -3.00
C ILE A 305 2.31 11.68 -4.39
N GLN A 306 2.06 10.61 -5.14
CA GLN A 306 1.33 10.64 -6.40
C GLN A 306 0.06 9.81 -6.22
N SER A 307 -1.12 10.41 -6.40
CA SER A 307 -2.40 9.75 -6.12
C SER A 307 -3.57 10.36 -6.88
N LEU A 308 -4.66 9.61 -7.02
CA LEU A 308 -5.96 10.22 -7.32
C LEU A 308 -6.37 11.18 -6.19
N GLY A 309 -7.17 12.20 -6.49
CA GLY A 309 -7.53 13.21 -5.49
C GLY A 309 -8.62 12.74 -4.51
N THR A 310 -8.76 13.39 -3.36
CA THR A 310 -9.69 12.92 -2.30
C THR A 310 -11.07 13.56 -2.32
N ASP A 311 -11.42 14.39 -3.31
CA ASP A 311 -12.74 15.04 -3.36
C ASP A 311 -13.75 14.18 -4.11
N ALA A 312 -14.73 13.62 -3.39
CA ALA A 312 -15.75 12.74 -3.93
C ALA A 312 -16.52 13.35 -5.11
N LYS A 313 -16.75 14.67 -5.11
CA LYS A 313 -17.52 15.36 -6.16
C LYS A 313 -16.82 15.39 -7.51
N ARG A 314 -15.51 15.21 -7.52
CA ARG A 314 -14.70 15.23 -8.74
C ARG A 314 -14.58 13.86 -9.39
N TYR A 315 -15.05 12.80 -8.74
CA TYR A 315 -15.00 11.46 -9.28
C TYR A 315 -16.10 11.19 -10.30
N GLY A 316 -15.75 10.38 -11.28
CA GLY A 316 -16.65 9.67 -12.18
C GLY A 316 -15.98 8.39 -12.66
N GLY A 317 -16.54 7.74 -13.68
CA GLY A 317 -15.89 6.59 -14.29
C GLY A 317 -16.55 6.16 -15.57
N LYS A 318 -15.99 5.14 -16.20
CA LYS A 318 -16.55 4.47 -17.37
C LYS A 318 -16.21 2.99 -17.32
N LEU A 319 -17.02 2.18 -18.01
CA LEU A 319 -16.73 0.78 -18.22
C LEU A 319 -15.99 0.62 -19.55
N VAL A 320 -14.77 0.11 -19.48
CA VAL A 320 -13.93 -0.13 -20.66
C VAL A 320 -13.75 -1.61 -20.89
N GLU A 321 -13.70 -2.01 -22.14
CA GLU A 321 -13.31 -3.37 -22.50
C GLU A 321 -11.78 -3.51 -22.37
N TYR A 322 -11.34 -4.42 -21.50
CA TYR A 322 -9.93 -4.71 -21.29
C TYR A 322 -9.73 -6.17 -20.91
N ALA A 323 -8.84 -6.85 -21.65
CA ALA A 323 -8.59 -8.28 -21.54
C ALA A 323 -9.88 -9.12 -21.62
N GLY A 324 -10.77 -8.79 -22.56
CA GLY A 324 -12.03 -9.50 -22.82
C GLY A 324 -13.10 -9.30 -21.74
N GLU A 325 -12.95 -8.31 -20.86
CA GLU A 325 -13.91 -8.01 -19.80
C GLU A 325 -14.19 -6.52 -19.67
N GLN A 326 -15.38 -6.20 -19.19
CA GLN A 326 -15.75 -4.85 -18.79
C GLN A 326 -15.09 -4.51 -17.44
N ARG A 327 -14.22 -3.50 -17.45
CA ARG A 327 -13.44 -3.00 -16.31
C ARG A 327 -13.87 -1.60 -15.94
N LEU A 328 -13.91 -1.30 -14.65
CA LEU A 328 -14.06 0.08 -14.19
C LEU A 328 -12.74 0.84 -14.44
N GLN A 329 -12.86 1.97 -15.12
CA GLN A 329 -11.83 3.00 -15.17
C GLN A 329 -12.37 4.25 -14.48
N LEU A 330 -11.73 4.62 -13.37
CA LEU A 330 -12.04 5.84 -12.62
C LEU A 330 -11.55 7.06 -13.39
N ARG A 331 -12.29 8.16 -13.24
CA ARG A 331 -11.93 9.51 -13.70
C ARG A 331 -11.96 10.43 -12.50
N TYR A 332 -10.99 11.34 -12.41
CA TYR A 332 -10.97 12.39 -11.39
C TYR A 332 -10.84 13.74 -12.07
N ALA A 333 -11.95 14.48 -12.16
CA ALA A 333 -12.07 15.68 -12.97
C ALA A 333 -11.49 15.48 -14.39
N ASP A 334 -10.55 16.32 -14.77
CA ASP A 334 -9.83 16.36 -16.05
C ASP A 334 -8.42 15.77 -15.96
N TRP A 335 -8.08 15.07 -14.87
CA TRP A 335 -6.74 14.53 -14.67
C TRP A 335 -6.44 13.35 -15.58
N ASP A 336 -5.21 13.32 -16.11
CA ASP A 336 -4.65 12.16 -16.79
C ASP A 336 -4.15 11.14 -15.76
N CYS A 337 -4.79 9.98 -15.71
CA CYS A 337 -4.47 8.90 -14.78
C CYS A 337 -3.13 8.20 -15.08
N GLU A 338 -2.44 8.55 -16.16
CA GLU A 338 -1.05 8.14 -16.43
C GLU A 338 -0.03 9.19 -15.97
N ASN A 339 -0.48 10.43 -15.72
CA ASN A 339 0.37 11.58 -15.41
C ASN A 339 -0.19 12.40 -14.24
N LEU A 340 -0.46 11.71 -13.12
CA LEU A 340 -0.97 12.35 -11.91
C LEU A 340 0.08 13.29 -11.28
N PRO A 341 -0.34 14.43 -10.68
CA PRO A 341 0.58 15.35 -10.03
C PRO A 341 1.25 14.70 -8.82
N ILE A 342 2.49 15.13 -8.55
CA ILE A 342 3.26 14.74 -7.36
C ILE A 342 3.13 15.87 -6.33
N GLU A 343 2.55 15.54 -5.18
CA GLU A 343 2.51 16.40 -4.00
C GLU A 343 3.81 16.24 -3.21
N GLU A 344 4.41 17.35 -2.77
CA GLU A 344 5.63 17.33 -1.96
C GLU A 344 5.41 18.00 -0.61
N THR A 345 5.98 17.43 0.45
CA THR A 345 5.97 18.01 1.80
C THR A 345 7.32 17.82 2.46
N THR A 346 7.89 18.89 3.01
CA THR A 346 9.19 18.85 3.68
C THR A 346 9.05 18.49 5.16
N TYR A 347 10.02 17.76 5.70
CA TYR A 347 10.09 17.43 7.13
C TYR A 347 11.53 17.51 7.65
N ARG A 348 11.68 17.58 8.97
CA ARG A 348 12.99 17.57 9.62
C ARG A 348 13.49 16.15 9.76
N VAL A 349 14.65 15.86 9.18
CA VAL A 349 15.31 14.55 9.29
C VAL A 349 15.83 14.31 10.71
N ARG A 350 15.57 13.13 11.25
CA ARG A 350 16.13 12.66 12.52
C ARG A 350 17.48 11.96 12.26
N PRO A 351 18.59 12.36 12.91
CA PRO A 351 19.87 11.67 12.77
C PRO A 351 19.77 10.21 13.23
N SER A 352 20.57 9.30 12.66
CA SER A 352 20.60 7.90 13.09
C SER A 352 21.33 7.70 14.43
N GLY A 353 22.00 8.73 14.95
CA GLY A 353 22.72 8.67 16.23
C GLY A 353 24.03 7.88 16.18
N LEU A 354 24.50 7.53 14.98
CA LEU A 354 25.82 6.95 14.73
C LEU A 354 26.85 8.04 14.42
#